data_AF-A0A1Y2CQV4-F1
#
_entry.id   AF-A0A1Y2CQV4-F1
#
_cell.length_a   1.000
_cell.length_b   1.000
_cell.length_c   1.000
_cell.angle_alpha   90.00
_cell.angle_beta   90.00
_cell.angle_gamma   90.00
#
_symmetry.space_group_name_H-M   'P 1'
#
loop_
_entity.id
_entity.type
_entity.pdbx_description
1 polymer ?
#
loop_
_entity_poly.entity_id
_entity_poly.type
_entity_poly.pdbx_seq_one_letter_code
_entity_poly.pdbx_strand_id
1 'polypeptide(L)'
;MIRINATLHTRSLRPVARASASLTKQLLVSKPSPNAKVSSYSTFTPTAATTNVPSPSTPDPNVNHAVVSIFDMFSIGVGPSSSHTVGPMRAAKIFVKEATGHGFLADIHQVRVDLYGSLALTGVGHGTPGAILMGLEGESPELVDAKSIPSRLENIKQNQC
;
A
#
# COMPACT_ATOMS: atom_id res chain seq x y z
N MET A 1 -9.36 -3.06 7.34
CA MET A 1 -9.49 -2.47 5.99
C MET A 1 -9.41 -0.96 6.12
N ILE A 2 -8.72 -0.28 5.21
CA ILE A 2 -8.61 1.20 5.16
C ILE A 2 -9.29 1.71 3.89
N ARG A 3 -9.99 2.84 3.98
CA ARG A 3 -10.58 3.53 2.82
C ARG A 3 -10.16 4.99 2.85
N ILE A 4 -9.68 5.50 1.72
CA ILE A 4 -9.25 6.90 1.57
C ILE A 4 -10.11 7.53 0.49
N ASN A 5 -10.81 8.62 0.81
CA ASN A 5 -11.65 9.38 -0.11
C ASN A 5 -11.15 10.83 -0.17
N ALA A 6 -11.28 11.47 -1.34
CA ALA A 6 -10.99 12.89 -1.49
C ALA A 6 -12.19 13.66 -2.03
N THR A 7 -12.35 14.90 -1.54
CA THR A 7 -13.31 15.88 -2.03
C THR A 7 -12.57 16.88 -2.92
N LEU A 8 -13.01 17.02 -4.18
CA LEU A 8 -12.42 17.93 -5.16
C LEU A 8 -13.15 19.28 -5.22
N HIS A 9 -12.46 20.34 -5.63
CA HIS A 9 -13.07 21.61 -6.00
C HIS A 9 -14.03 21.44 -7.20
N THR A 10 -15.23 22.01 -7.07
CA THR A 10 -16.31 21.91 -8.07
C THR A 10 -15.99 22.52 -9.43
N ARG A 11 -14.94 23.35 -9.53
CA ARG A 11 -14.53 24.01 -10.78
C ARG A 11 -13.53 23.22 -11.63
N SER A 12 -12.97 22.10 -11.13
CA SER A 12 -11.88 21.39 -11.80
C SER A 12 -12.28 20.06 -12.46
N LEU A 13 -13.55 19.94 -12.88
CA LEU A 13 -13.94 18.81 -13.71
C LEU A 13 -13.53 19.10 -15.16
N ARG A 14 -12.32 18.67 -15.56
CA ARG A 14 -11.99 18.49 -16.99
C ARG A 14 -13.04 17.55 -17.62
N PRO A 15 -13.45 17.74 -18.89
CA PRO A 15 -14.59 17.05 -19.49
C PRO A 15 -14.28 15.59 -19.85
N VAL A 16 -14.06 14.76 -18.83
CA VAL A 16 -14.07 13.29 -18.92
C VAL A 16 -15.20 12.69 -18.08
N ALA A 17 -15.90 13.49 -17.27
CA ALA A 17 -17.03 13.00 -16.48
C ALA A 17 -18.08 14.09 -16.24
N ARG A 18 -18.84 14.44 -17.28
CA ARG A 18 -20.14 15.10 -17.09
C ARG A 18 -21.17 14.03 -16.74
N ALA A 19 -21.13 13.59 -15.50
CA ALA A 19 -22.24 12.96 -14.80
C ALA A 19 -22.27 13.59 -13.42
N SER A 20 -23.43 14.05 -12.97
CA SER A 20 -23.66 14.41 -11.58
C SER A 20 -23.27 13.19 -10.73
N ALA A 21 -22.06 13.19 -10.18
CA ALA A 21 -21.51 12.00 -9.56
C ALA A 21 -20.87 12.37 -8.24
N SER A 22 -21.53 11.95 -7.16
CA SER A 22 -20.85 11.49 -5.95
C SER A 22 -19.93 10.35 -6.36
N LEU A 23 -18.82 10.68 -7.00
CA LEU A 23 -17.89 9.72 -7.59
C LEU A 23 -16.95 9.32 -6.46
N THR A 24 -17.46 8.46 -5.59
CA THR A 24 -16.65 7.66 -4.68
C THR A 24 -15.70 6.84 -5.55
N LYS A 25 -14.48 7.33 -5.81
CA LYS A 25 -13.41 6.47 -6.33
C LYS A 25 -12.96 5.57 -5.19
N GLN A 26 -13.56 4.39 -5.13
CA GLN A 26 -13.20 3.34 -4.20
C GLN A 26 -11.92 2.67 -4.71
N LEU A 27 -10.75 3.17 -4.28
CA LEU A 27 -9.51 2.45 -4.50
C LEU A 27 -9.38 1.35 -3.44
N LEU A 28 -9.96 0.18 -3.73
CA LEU A 28 -9.56 -1.05 -3.06
C LEU A 28 -8.14 -1.37 -3.56
N VAL A 29 -7.12 -1.09 -2.74
CA VAL A 29 -5.77 -1.59 -3.00
C VAL A 29 -5.82 -3.12 -2.91
N SER A 30 -5.98 -3.77 -4.04
CA SER A 30 -5.80 -5.21 -4.23
C SER A 30 -4.31 -5.54 -4.38
N LYS A 31 -3.92 -6.74 -3.95
CA LYS A 31 -2.55 -7.26 -4.07
C LYS A 31 -2.01 -7.12 -5.51
N PRO A 32 -0.71 -6.84 -5.70
CA PRO A 32 -0.13 -6.77 -7.03
C PRO A 32 -0.27 -8.10 -7.77
N SER A 33 -0.59 -8.02 -9.06
CA SER A 33 -0.69 -9.15 -9.99
C SER A 33 0.69 -9.82 -10.16
N PRO A 34 0.78 -11.16 -10.15
CA PRO A 34 2.04 -11.90 -10.12
C PRO A 34 2.85 -11.87 -11.43
N ASN A 35 2.45 -11.11 -12.45
CA ASN A 35 2.97 -11.24 -13.80
C ASN A 35 3.97 -10.14 -14.22
N ALA A 36 4.92 -9.80 -13.34
CA ALA A 36 6.09 -9.02 -13.72
C ALA A 36 7.14 -9.94 -14.36
N LYS A 37 7.36 -9.79 -15.68
CA LYS A 37 8.41 -10.52 -16.42
C LYS A 37 9.78 -10.23 -15.82
N VAL A 38 10.39 -11.21 -15.15
CA VAL A 38 11.79 -11.15 -14.73
C VAL A 38 12.64 -11.93 -15.72
N SER A 39 13.63 -11.23 -16.26
CA SER A 39 14.62 -11.69 -17.22
C SER A 39 15.46 -12.84 -16.66
N SER A 40 15.82 -13.77 -17.54
CA SER A 40 16.54 -15.04 -17.31
C SER A 40 17.85 -14.90 -16.51
N TYR A 41 18.03 -15.73 -15.48
CA TYR A 41 19.32 -15.97 -14.83
C TYR A 41 19.87 -17.36 -15.19
N SER A 42 21.19 -17.41 -15.36
CA SER A 42 22.01 -18.54 -15.82
C SER A 42 21.94 -19.77 -14.89
N THR A 43 21.78 -20.97 -15.46
CA THR A 43 21.71 -22.24 -14.75
C THR A 43 23.08 -22.69 -14.23
N PHE A 44 23.15 -22.92 -12.92
CA PHE A 44 24.25 -23.64 -12.28
C PHE A 44 23.89 -25.14 -12.24
N THR A 45 24.68 -26.00 -12.89
CA THR A 45 24.51 -27.46 -12.84
C THR A 45 25.32 -28.05 -11.69
N PRO A 46 24.70 -28.64 -10.64
CA PRO A 46 25.43 -29.48 -9.70
C PRO A 46 25.46 -30.93 -10.21
N THR A 47 26.66 -31.52 -10.13
CA THR A 47 26.97 -32.91 -10.44
C THR A 47 26.09 -33.89 -9.66
N ALA A 48 25.58 -34.90 -10.36
CA ALA A 48 24.61 -35.87 -9.86
C ALA A 48 25.12 -36.69 -8.66
N ALA A 49 24.37 -36.64 -7.56
CA ALA A 49 24.35 -37.70 -6.55
C ALA A 49 23.06 -38.48 -6.72
N THR A 50 23.18 -39.78 -7.01
CA THR A 50 22.06 -40.71 -7.20
C THR A 50 21.30 -40.89 -5.89
N THR A 51 20.23 -40.13 -5.71
CA THR A 51 19.17 -40.43 -4.74
C THR A 51 17.88 -40.68 -5.52
N ASN A 52 17.15 -41.75 -5.17
CA ASN A 52 15.85 -42.10 -5.74
C ASN A 52 14.84 -40.99 -5.41
N VAL A 53 14.74 -39.98 -6.28
CA VAL A 53 13.67 -38.99 -6.26
C VAL A 53 12.47 -39.61 -6.98
N PRO A 54 11.26 -39.66 -6.39
CA PRO A 54 10.07 -40.09 -7.11
C PRO A 54 9.89 -39.20 -8.35
N SER A 55 9.59 -39.82 -9.49
CA SER A 55 9.33 -39.10 -10.74
C SER A 55 8.33 -37.97 -10.49
N PRO A 56 8.57 -36.75 -11.00
CA PRO A 56 7.64 -35.66 -10.81
C PRO A 56 6.31 -36.05 -11.43
N SER A 57 5.29 -36.27 -10.59
CA SER A 57 3.91 -36.27 -11.07
C SER A 57 3.68 -34.93 -11.75
N THR A 58 3.14 -34.96 -12.96
CA THR A 58 2.72 -33.75 -13.68
C THR A 58 1.92 -32.87 -12.72
N PRO A 59 2.37 -31.63 -12.43
CA PRO A 59 1.62 -30.74 -11.55
C PRO A 59 0.21 -30.59 -12.09
N ASP A 60 -0.79 -30.73 -11.23
CA ASP A 60 -2.18 -30.47 -11.62
C ASP A 60 -2.28 -29.03 -12.14
N PRO A 61 -2.73 -28.82 -13.40
CA PRO A 61 -2.79 -27.50 -14.02
C PRO A 61 -3.71 -26.51 -13.29
N ASN A 62 -4.50 -26.97 -12.31
CA ASN A 62 -5.37 -26.13 -11.48
C ASN A 62 -4.76 -25.73 -10.13
N VAL A 63 -3.53 -26.14 -9.83
CA VAL A 63 -2.84 -25.73 -8.60
C VAL A 63 -2.25 -24.33 -8.80
N ASN A 64 -2.89 -23.35 -8.16
CA ASN A 64 -2.30 -22.02 -8.01
C ASN A 64 -1.10 -22.11 -7.06
N HIS A 65 0.09 -22.31 -7.60
CA HIS A 65 1.34 -22.25 -6.84
C HIS A 65 1.59 -20.80 -6.38
N ALA A 66 1.30 -20.52 -5.10
CA ALA A 66 1.70 -19.28 -4.47
C ALA A 66 3.21 -19.30 -4.22
N VAL A 67 3.96 -18.53 -5.02
CA VAL A 67 5.39 -18.31 -4.78
C VAL A 67 5.53 -17.24 -3.69
N VAL A 68 6.31 -17.53 -2.65
CA VAL A 68 6.63 -16.61 -1.56
C VAL A 68 8.14 -16.38 -1.55
N SER A 69 8.56 -15.11 -1.56
CA SER A 69 9.96 -14.71 -1.49
C SER A 69 10.41 -14.47 -0.04
N ILE A 70 11.70 -14.64 0.23
CA ILE A 70 12.30 -14.23 1.52
C ILE A 70 12.11 -12.73 1.79
N PHE A 71 12.04 -11.91 0.75
CA PHE A 71 11.79 -10.47 0.86
C PHE A 71 10.33 -10.15 1.24
N ASP A 72 9.40 -11.10 1.05
CA ASP A 72 8.03 -10.98 1.54
C ASP A 72 7.94 -11.29 3.04
N MET A 73 8.89 -12.07 3.57
CA MET A 73 8.97 -12.39 5.00
C MET A 73 9.75 -11.34 5.79
N PHE A 74 10.81 -10.78 5.19
CA PHE A 74 11.68 -9.82 5.84
C PHE A 74 11.65 -8.49 5.09
N SER A 75 10.87 -7.54 5.61
CA SER A 75 10.76 -6.19 5.07
C SER A 75 11.23 -5.15 6.09
N ILE A 76 11.97 -4.14 5.63
CA ILE A 76 12.28 -2.94 6.41
C ILE A 76 11.00 -2.10 6.52
N GLY A 77 10.74 -1.56 7.70
CA GLY A 77 9.60 -0.67 7.92
C GLY A 77 9.64 -0.02 9.29
N VAL A 78 8.76 0.95 9.50
CA VAL A 78 8.58 1.63 10.79
C VAL A 78 7.69 0.83 11.74
N GLY A 79 8.15 0.67 12.99
CA GLY A 79 7.42 -0.01 14.06
C GLY A 79 6.31 0.85 14.69
N PRO A 80 5.46 0.29 15.57
CA PRO A 80 5.61 -1.01 16.23
C PRO A 80 5.02 -2.21 15.48
N SER A 81 4.21 -2.01 14.42
CA SER A 81 3.46 -3.09 13.78
C SER A 81 3.42 -2.97 12.25
N SER A 82 3.79 -4.03 11.54
CA SER A 82 3.71 -4.04 10.07
C SER A 82 2.28 -3.91 9.54
N SER A 83 1.30 -4.55 10.19
CA SER A 83 -0.10 -4.55 9.74
C SER A 83 -0.84 -3.24 10.06
N HIS A 84 -0.45 -2.56 11.14
CA HIS A 84 -1.12 -1.34 11.62
C HIS A 84 -0.33 -0.06 11.33
N THR A 85 0.94 -0.17 10.94
CA THR A 85 1.81 0.98 10.65
C THR A 85 2.26 0.96 9.18
N VAL A 86 3.01 -0.09 8.77
CA VAL A 86 3.58 -0.17 7.41
C VAL A 86 2.48 -0.26 6.33
N GLY A 87 1.49 -1.12 6.51
CA GLY A 87 0.38 -1.29 5.58
C GLY A 87 -0.41 0.01 5.35
N PRO A 88 -0.94 0.66 6.41
CA PRO A 88 -1.66 1.93 6.30
C PRO A 88 -0.83 3.08 5.69
N MET A 89 0.46 3.20 6.03
CA MET A 89 1.34 4.21 5.43
C MET A 89 1.51 4.01 3.93
N ARG A 90 1.76 2.77 3.48
CA ARG A 90 1.86 2.44 2.05
C ARG A 90 0.55 2.73 1.32
N ALA A 91 -0.59 2.39 1.90
CA ALA A 91 -1.90 2.68 1.31
C ALA A 91 -2.11 4.19 1.09
N ALA A 92 -1.75 5.01 2.07
CA ALA A 92 -1.82 6.47 1.96
C ALA A 92 -0.86 7.04 0.91
N LYS A 93 0.39 6.55 0.85
CA LYS A 93 1.36 6.96 -0.18
C LYS A 93 0.89 6.60 -1.60
N ILE A 94 0.30 5.41 -1.78
CA ILE A 94 -0.27 4.99 -3.06
C ILE A 94 -1.38 5.95 -3.49
N PHE A 95 -2.29 6.30 -2.59
CA PHE A 95 -3.36 7.26 -2.87
C PHE A 95 -2.81 8.60 -3.39
N VAL A 96 -1.81 9.18 -2.73
CA VAL A 96 -1.19 10.45 -3.16
C VAL A 96 -0.51 10.30 -4.51
N LYS A 97 0.22 9.20 -4.73
CA LYS A 97 0.91 8.91 -5.99
C LYS A 97 -0.09 8.81 -7.14
N GLU A 98 -1.22 8.13 -6.95
CA GLU A 98 -2.26 8.01 -7.97
C GLU A 98 -2.96 9.35 -8.22
N ALA A 99 -3.30 10.11 -7.17
CA ALA A 99 -3.88 11.45 -7.31
C ALA A 99 -2.96 12.39 -8.10
N THR A 100 -1.65 12.29 -7.87
CA THR A 100 -0.63 13.03 -8.61
C THR A 100 -0.57 12.56 -10.07
N GLY A 101 -0.49 11.25 -10.31
CA GLY A 101 -0.41 10.67 -11.65
C GLY A 101 -1.64 10.95 -12.52
N HIS A 102 -2.82 11.07 -11.91
CA HIS A 102 -4.05 11.45 -12.58
C HIS A 102 -4.28 12.97 -12.64
N GLY A 103 -3.40 13.77 -12.04
CA GLY A 103 -3.43 15.23 -12.15
C GLY A 103 -4.55 15.94 -11.39
N PHE A 104 -5.18 15.28 -10.40
CA PHE A 104 -6.25 15.88 -9.59
C PHE A 104 -5.82 16.23 -8.16
N LEU A 105 -4.56 15.99 -7.78
CA LEU A 105 -4.05 16.31 -6.44
C LEU A 105 -4.29 17.79 -6.07
N ALA A 106 -4.05 18.70 -7.00
CA ALA A 106 -4.23 20.15 -6.80
C ALA A 106 -5.70 20.55 -6.56
N ASP A 107 -6.64 19.69 -6.92
CA ASP A 107 -8.07 19.95 -6.78
C ASP A 107 -8.63 19.39 -5.46
N ILE A 108 -7.87 18.56 -4.75
CA ILE A 108 -8.28 17.97 -3.47
C ILE A 108 -8.23 19.04 -2.38
N HIS A 109 -9.37 19.32 -1.76
CA HIS A 109 -9.43 20.22 -0.58
C HIS A 109 -9.69 19.46 0.72
N GLN A 110 -10.17 18.22 0.66
CA GLN A 110 -10.39 17.41 1.85
C GLN A 110 -10.07 15.95 1.56
N VAL A 111 -9.37 15.30 2.49
CA VAL A 111 -9.16 13.85 2.49
C VAL A 111 -9.84 13.26 3.73
N ARG A 112 -10.60 12.19 3.54
CA ARG A 112 -11.21 11.41 4.62
C ARG A 112 -10.65 10.01 4.59
N VAL A 113 -10.18 9.54 5.75
CA VAL A 113 -9.68 8.18 5.93
C VAL A 113 -10.56 7.45 6.92
N ASP A 114 -11.19 6.37 6.46
CA ASP A 114 -12.04 5.50 7.28
C ASP A 114 -11.29 4.19 7.57
N LEU A 115 -11.24 3.80 8.84
CA LEU A 115 -10.64 2.54 9.30
C LEU A 115 -11.74 1.55 9.68
N TYR A 116 -11.56 0.29 9.32
CA TYR A 116 -12.54 -0.78 9.57
C TYR A 116 -11.90 -2.03 10.16
N GLY A 117 -12.70 -2.77 10.95
CA GLY A 117 -12.33 -4.04 11.56
C GLY A 117 -11.26 -3.87 12.65
N SER A 118 -10.40 -4.88 12.82
CA SER A 118 -9.33 -4.88 13.83
C SER A 118 -8.41 -3.65 13.79
N LEU A 119 -8.20 -3.11 12.58
CA LEU A 119 -7.41 -1.88 12.36
C LEU A 119 -8.04 -0.66 13.03
N ALA A 120 -9.38 -0.56 13.04
CA ALA A 120 -10.09 0.53 13.70
C ALA A 120 -10.06 0.41 15.22
N LEU A 121 -10.20 -0.82 15.74
CA LEU A 121 -10.25 -1.07 17.18
C LEU A 121 -8.91 -0.80 17.87
N THR A 122 -7.79 -1.14 17.21
CA THR A 122 -6.47 -1.15 17.86
C THR A 122 -5.47 -0.17 17.25
N GLY A 123 -5.83 0.51 16.15
CA GLY A 123 -4.90 1.30 15.36
C GLY A 123 -4.26 2.47 16.10
N VAL A 124 -4.96 3.08 17.07
CA VAL A 124 -4.41 4.20 17.86
C VAL A 124 -3.18 3.75 18.67
N GLY A 125 -3.27 2.61 19.36
CA GLY A 125 -2.15 2.04 20.14
C GLY A 125 -0.98 1.54 19.28
N HIS A 126 -1.19 1.36 17.97
CA HIS A 126 -0.17 0.89 17.02
C HIS A 126 0.36 2.01 16.10
N GLY A 127 0.02 3.27 16.37
CA GLY A 127 0.50 4.41 15.59
C GLY A 127 -0.12 4.55 14.20
N THR A 128 -1.24 3.89 13.92
CA THR A 128 -1.92 3.94 12.61
C THR A 128 -2.23 5.36 12.14
N PRO A 129 -2.74 6.29 12.97
CA PRO A 129 -3.04 7.66 12.52
C PRO A 129 -1.79 8.40 12.02
N GLY A 130 -0.68 8.32 12.76
CA GLY A 130 0.59 8.92 12.35
C GLY A 130 1.10 8.30 11.06
N ALA A 131 1.03 6.97 10.95
CA ALA A 131 1.46 6.24 9.76
C ALA A 131 0.70 6.68 8.49
N ILE A 132 -0.62 6.83 8.59
CA ILE A 132 -1.45 7.31 7.49
C ILE A 132 -1.07 8.73 7.10
N LEU A 133 -0.91 9.63 8.07
CA LEU A 133 -0.57 11.02 7.79
C LEU A 133 0.79 11.17 7.12
N MET A 134 1.83 10.46 7.58
CA MET A 134 3.13 10.49 6.91
C MET A 134 3.01 9.97 5.47
N GLY A 135 2.22 8.91 5.26
CA GLY A 135 1.97 8.40 3.90
C GLY A 135 1.23 9.41 3.01
N LEU A 136 0.30 10.20 3.56
CA LEU A 136 -0.37 11.29 2.85
C LEU A 136 0.57 12.47 2.55
N GLU A 137 1.66 12.63 3.30
CA GLU A 137 2.75 13.56 3.01
C GLU A 137 3.78 13.00 2.01
N GLY A 138 3.60 11.75 1.56
CA GLY A 138 4.44 11.10 0.56
C GLY A 138 5.57 10.25 1.14
N GLU A 139 5.67 10.14 2.46
CA GLU A 139 6.70 9.34 3.13
C GLU A 139 6.54 7.83 2.91
N SER A 140 7.65 7.10 2.97
CA SER A 140 7.69 5.63 2.89
C SER A 140 8.08 5.02 4.22
N PRO A 141 7.50 3.87 4.61
CA PRO A 141 7.85 3.21 5.87
C PRO A 141 9.31 2.77 5.94
N GLU A 142 9.98 2.60 4.80
CA GLU A 142 11.39 2.22 4.71
C GLU A 142 12.34 3.40 4.98
N LEU A 143 11.88 4.65 4.79
CA LEU A 143 12.73 5.85 4.77
C LEU A 143 12.31 6.91 5.79
N VAL A 144 11.11 6.82 6.34
CA VAL A 144 10.56 7.81 7.28
C VAL A 144 11.40 7.87 8.55
N ASP A 145 11.70 9.09 9.02
CA ASP A 145 12.29 9.26 10.35
C ASP A 145 11.24 9.02 11.43
N ALA A 146 11.30 7.84 12.05
CA ALA A 146 10.38 7.42 13.11
C ALA A 146 10.32 8.42 14.29
N LYS A 147 11.41 9.14 14.58
CA LYS A 147 11.45 10.10 15.69
C LYS A 147 10.64 11.36 15.40
N SER A 148 10.48 11.72 14.12
CA SER A 148 9.75 12.90 13.68
C SER A 148 8.22 12.73 13.73
N ILE A 149 7.73 11.48 13.63
CA ILE A 149 6.30 11.17 13.46
C ILE A 149 5.42 11.79 14.56
N PRO A 150 5.76 11.68 15.87
CA PRO A 150 4.93 12.26 16.93
C PRO A 150 4.82 13.78 16.83
N SER A 151 5.94 14.46 16.58
CA SER A 151 5.98 15.93 16.43
C SER A 151 5.22 16.38 15.19
N ARG A 152 5.34 15.65 14.06
CA ARG A 152 4.61 15.98 12.84
C ARG A 152 3.10 15.79 13.00
N LEU A 153 2.68 14.71 13.66
CA LEU A 153 1.28 14.46 13.99
C LEU A 153 0.68 15.59 14.82
N GLU A 154 1.41 16.08 15.82
CA GLU A 154 0.95 17.18 16.67
C GLU A 154 0.83 18.49 15.88
N ASN A 155 1.83 18.80 15.04
CA ASN A 155 1.77 19.96 14.16
C ASN A 155 0.55 19.93 13.22
N ILE A 156 0.21 18.78 12.65
CA ILE A 156 -0.97 18.62 11.79
C ILE A 156 -2.25 18.89 12.58
N LYS A 157 -2.36 18.39 13.81
CA LYS A 157 -3.53 18.62 14.67
C LYS A 157 -3.72 20.08 15.04
N GLN A 158 -2.63 20.81 15.27
CA GLN A 158 -2.68 22.21 15.69
C GLN A 158 -2.98 23.16 14.52
N ASN A 159 -2.58 22.81 13.30
CA ASN A 159 -2.76 23.63 12.10
C ASN A 159 -4.01 23.23 11.28
N GLN A 160 -5.10 22.80 11.94
CA GLN A 160 -6.37 22.54 11.26
C GLN A 160 -6.93 23.86 10.72
N CYS A 161 -6.94 24.03 9.39
CA CYS A 161 -7.61 25.12 8.70
C CYS A 161 -9.13 24.99 8.75
#